data_AF-A0A1W1XI17-F1
#
_entry.id   AF-A0A1W1XI17-F1
#
_cell.length_a   1.000
_cell.length_b   1.000
_cell.length_c   1.000
_cell.angle_alpha   90.00
_cell.angle_beta   90.00
_cell.angle_gamma   90.00
#
_symmetry.space_group_name_H-M   'P 1'
#
loop_
_entity.id
_entity.type
_entity.pdbx_description
1 polymer ?
#
loop_
_entity_poly.entity_id
_entity_poly.type
_entity_poly.pdbx_seq_one_letter_code
_entity_poly.pdbx_strand_id
1 'polypeptide(L)'
;MGKYFDVQVRTAEDDPSETILEVRVSLEGTETGQVLTTCRTLDQLSQLAEVLRREAELLVDQAGEALRELESRPRDEEMDLAPEEVWKQMEAAASEEDMFRYFNALSEDKRRQVAEYILTQVSMFKGRGPVFAEHYNIVEHTLDEEKLL
;
A
#
# COMPACT_ATOMS: atom_id res chain seq x y z
N MET A 1 9.53 -4.72 -19.74
CA MET A 1 9.73 -5.73 -18.68
C MET A 1 11.17 -5.58 -18.25
N GLY A 2 11.41 -4.98 -17.08
CA GLY A 2 12.75 -4.73 -16.56
C GLY A 2 13.46 -6.04 -16.19
N LYS A 3 14.78 -6.06 -16.30
CA LYS A 3 15.62 -7.18 -15.83
C LYS A 3 16.05 -6.88 -14.39
N TYR A 4 15.47 -7.61 -13.43
CA TYR A 4 15.75 -7.41 -11.99
C TYR A 4 16.92 -8.25 -11.47
N PHE A 5 17.25 -9.36 -12.15
CA PHE A 5 18.36 -10.24 -11.78
C PHE A 5 19.34 -10.42 -12.93
N ASP A 6 20.62 -10.44 -12.61
CA ASP A 6 21.72 -10.75 -13.52
C ASP A 6 22.71 -11.73 -12.87
N VAL A 7 23.40 -12.52 -13.70
CA VAL A 7 24.44 -13.45 -13.23
C VAL A 7 25.74 -13.12 -13.96
N GLN A 8 26.81 -12.89 -13.19
CA GLN A 8 28.15 -12.68 -13.73
C GLN A 8 29.08 -13.83 -13.34
N VAL A 9 29.85 -14.33 -14.31
CA VAL A 9 30.86 -15.37 -14.08
C VAL A 9 32.21 -14.69 -13.88
N ARG A 10 32.91 -15.02 -12.80
CA ARG A 10 34.24 -14.47 -12.45
C ARG A 10 35.14 -15.58 -11.92
N THR A 11 36.45 -15.35 -11.91
CA THR A 11 37.40 -16.17 -11.16
C THR A 11 37.53 -15.64 -9.73
N ALA A 12 37.72 -16.52 -8.75
CA ALA A 12 37.97 -16.10 -7.37
C ALA A 12 39.28 -15.30 -7.27
N GLU A 13 39.32 -14.28 -6.42
CA GLU A 13 40.53 -13.47 -6.21
C GLU A 13 41.65 -14.28 -5.52
N ASP A 14 41.28 -15.25 -4.67
CA ASP A 14 42.21 -16.07 -3.90
C ASP A 14 42.75 -17.28 -4.68
N ASP A 15 42.00 -17.79 -5.67
CA ASP A 15 42.39 -18.89 -6.53
C ASP A 15 41.88 -18.67 -7.97
N PRO A 16 42.77 -18.27 -8.90
CA PRO A 16 42.40 -18.03 -10.30
C PRO A 16 41.85 -19.26 -11.03
N SER A 17 42.03 -20.46 -10.46
CA SER A 17 41.47 -21.70 -10.99
C SER A 17 40.04 -21.98 -10.53
N GLU A 18 39.56 -21.29 -9.50
CA GLU A 18 38.19 -21.41 -8.99
C GLU A 18 37.27 -20.40 -9.71
N THR A 19 36.20 -20.91 -10.33
CA THR A 19 35.16 -20.08 -10.96
C THR A 19 34.04 -19.83 -9.96
N ILE A 20 33.65 -18.56 -9.82
CA ILE A 20 32.52 -18.12 -9.01
C ILE A 20 31.45 -17.47 -9.91
N LEU A 21 30.20 -17.69 -9.57
CA LEU A 21 29.01 -17.14 -10.19
C LEU A 21 28.43 -16.13 -9.21
N GLU A 22 28.49 -14.84 -9.54
CA GLU A 22 27.88 -13.78 -8.74
C GLU A 22 26.44 -13.56 -9.20
N VAL A 23 25.48 -13.71 -8.29
CA VAL A 23 24.08 -13.36 -8.54
C VAL A 23 23.84 -11.94 -8.07
N ARG A 24 23.31 -11.10 -8.95
CA ARG A 24 23.13 -9.67 -8.72
C ARG A 24 21.67 -9.27 -8.86
N VAL A 25 21.25 -8.34 -8.00
CA VAL A 25 19.95 -7.69 -8.07
C VAL A 25 20.13 -6.26 -8.58
N SER A 26 19.37 -5.89 -9.62
CA SER A 26 19.41 -4.56 -10.22
C SER A 26 18.03 -3.92 -10.11
N LEU A 27 18.02 -2.64 -9.75
CA LEU A 27 16.83 -1.82 -9.90
C LEU A 27 16.79 -1.30 -11.34
N GLU A 28 15.59 -1.13 -11.88
CA GLU A 28 15.44 -0.58 -13.22
C GLU A 28 16.07 0.83 -13.27
N GLY A 29 17.08 1.01 -14.12
CA GLY A 29 17.84 2.27 -14.24
C GLY A 29 19.21 2.29 -13.56
N THR A 30 19.64 1.24 -12.85
CA THR A 30 21.01 1.14 -12.30
C THR A 30 21.91 0.25 -13.17
N GLU A 31 23.05 0.78 -13.60
CA GLU A 31 24.03 0.04 -14.44
C GLU A 31 24.73 -1.10 -13.71
N THR A 32 24.86 -1.02 -12.39
CA THR A 32 25.54 -2.03 -11.56
C THR A 32 24.62 -2.50 -10.45
N GLY A 33 24.06 -3.71 -10.61
CA GLY A 33 23.31 -4.37 -9.55
C GLY A 33 24.17 -4.74 -8.34
N GLN A 34 23.54 -4.79 -7.17
CA GLN A 34 24.18 -5.25 -5.93
C GLN A 34 24.37 -6.77 -5.97
N VAL A 35 25.54 -7.25 -5.54
CA VAL A 35 25.79 -8.70 -5.38
C VAL A 35 24.94 -9.19 -4.22
N LEU A 36 23.99 -10.09 -4.54
CA LEU A 36 23.14 -10.74 -3.56
C LEU A 36 23.91 -11.89 -2.88
N THR A 37 24.59 -12.71 -3.68
CA THR A 37 25.37 -13.86 -3.21
C THR A 37 26.29 -14.40 -4.31
N THR A 38 27.13 -15.36 -3.95
CA THR A 38 28.04 -16.07 -4.87
C THR A 38 27.79 -17.57 -4.82
N CYS A 39 27.88 -18.23 -5.98
CA CYS A 39 27.76 -19.67 -6.13
C CYS A 39 29.04 -20.21 -6.79
N ARG A 40 29.51 -21.38 -6.36
CA ARG A 40 30.70 -22.04 -6.91
C ARG A 40 30.36 -23.14 -7.91
N THR A 41 29.10 -23.56 -7.94
CA THR A 41 28.59 -24.59 -8.85
C THR A 41 27.25 -24.19 -9.44
N LEU A 42 26.93 -24.80 -10.59
CA LEU A 42 25.61 -24.65 -11.21
C LEU A 42 24.48 -25.20 -10.33
N ASP A 43 24.76 -26.25 -9.55
CA ASP A 43 23.79 -26.81 -8.60
C ASP A 43 23.44 -25.81 -7.50
N GLN A 44 24.43 -25.09 -6.95
CA GLN A 44 24.19 -24.03 -5.97
C GLN A 44 23.37 -22.89 -6.55
N LEU A 45 23.67 -22.48 -7.79
CA LEU A 45 22.89 -21.46 -8.50
C LEU A 45 21.45 -21.91 -8.73
N SER A 46 21.25 -23.18 -9.11
CA SER A 46 19.93 -23.76 -9.34
C SER A 46 19.11 -23.82 -8.05
N GLN A 47 19.73 -24.23 -6.94
CA GLN A 47 19.09 -24.23 -5.62
C GLN A 47 18.69 -22.81 -5.18
N LEU A 48 19.56 -21.83 -5.38
CA LEU A 48 19.27 -20.43 -5.08
C LEU A 48 18.09 -19.90 -5.92
N ALA A 49 18.07 -20.20 -7.21
CA ALA A 49 16.97 -19.79 -8.10
C ALA A 49 15.62 -20.39 -7.65
N GLU A 50 15.63 -21.65 -7.23
CA GLU A 50 14.44 -22.32 -6.67
C GLU A 50 13.96 -21.66 -5.37
N VAL A 51 14.88 -21.28 -4.47
CA VAL A 51 14.54 -20.57 -3.23
C VAL A 51 13.94 -19.21 -3.53
N LEU A 52 14.59 -18.40 -4.37
CA LEU A 52 14.11 -17.07 -4.75
C LEU A 52 12.73 -17.13 -5.42
N ARG A 53 12.49 -18.14 -6.26
CA ARG A 53 11.16 -18.35 -6.87
C ARG A 53 10.09 -18.61 -5.82
N ARG A 54 10.36 -19.52 -4.87
CA ARG A 54 9.41 -19.85 -3.80
C ARG A 54 9.14 -18.67 -2.89
N GLU A 55 10.16 -17.88 -2.56
CA GLU A 55 9.99 -16.67 -1.76
C GLU A 55 9.13 -15.62 -2.48
N ALA A 56 9.35 -15.43 -3.79
CA ALA A 56 8.53 -14.52 -4.59
C ALA A 56 7.06 -15.00 -4.68
N GLU A 57 6.84 -16.31 -4.88
CA GLU A 57 5.51 -16.92 -4.86
C GLU A 57 4.81 -16.70 -3.50
N LEU A 58 5.53 -16.93 -2.39
CA LEU A 58 5.00 -16.71 -1.05
C LEU A 58 4.63 -15.24 -0.80
N LEU A 59 5.44 -14.28 -1.28
CA LEU A 59 5.12 -12.86 -1.17
C LEU A 59 3.86 -12.49 -1.95
N VAL A 60 3.65 -13.09 -3.12
CA VAL A 60 2.41 -12.90 -3.90
C VAL A 60 1.21 -13.47 -3.14
N ASP A 61 1.33 -14.66 -2.56
CA ASP A 61 0.26 -15.27 -1.77
C ASP A 61 -0.08 -14.42 -0.54
N GLN A 62 0.93 -13.96 0.20
CA GLN A 62 0.76 -13.06 1.35
C GLN A 62 0.10 -11.74 0.97
N ALA A 63 0.53 -11.12 -0.13
CA ALA A 63 -0.10 -9.91 -0.64
C ALA A 63 -1.55 -10.16 -1.06
N GLY A 64 -1.83 -11.31 -1.68
CA GLY A 64 -3.19 -11.73 -2.04
C GLY A 64 -4.08 -11.97 -0.82
N GLU A 65 -3.57 -12.61 0.23
CA GLU A 65 -4.28 -12.78 1.50
C GLU A 65 -4.54 -11.44 2.19
N ALA A 66 -3.55 -10.56 2.28
CA ALA A 66 -3.72 -9.24 2.87
C ALA A 66 -4.75 -8.39 2.10
N LEU A 67 -4.74 -8.46 0.76
CA LEU A 67 -5.72 -7.77 -0.07
C LEU A 67 -7.12 -8.35 0.15
N ARG A 68 -7.26 -9.68 0.17
CA ARG A 68 -8.55 -10.33 0.49
C ARG A 68 -9.01 -10.01 1.91
N GLU A 69 -8.13 -9.90 2.89
CA GLU A 69 -8.49 -9.49 4.25
C GLU A 69 -9.04 -8.06 4.24
N LEU A 70 -8.39 -7.14 3.52
CA LEU A 70 -8.89 -5.77 3.33
C LEU A 70 -10.23 -5.72 2.61
N GLU A 71 -10.46 -6.59 1.63
CA GLU A 71 -11.72 -6.71 0.89
C GLU A 71 -12.83 -7.43 1.67
N SER A 72 -12.46 -8.37 2.55
CA SER A 72 -13.37 -9.22 3.35
C SER A 72 -13.66 -8.66 4.75
N ARG A 73 -12.92 -7.65 5.21
CA ARG A 73 -13.44 -6.73 6.23
C ARG A 73 -14.81 -6.28 5.76
N PRO A 74 -15.86 -6.41 6.58
CA PRO A 74 -17.20 -6.12 6.14
C PRO A 74 -17.30 -4.66 5.71
N ARG A 75 -17.24 -4.42 4.38
CA ARG A 75 -17.78 -3.22 3.74
C ARG A 75 -19.32 -3.19 3.81
N ASP A 76 -19.93 -4.29 4.24
CA ASP A 76 -21.35 -4.61 4.08
C ASP A 76 -22.21 -4.38 5.33
N GLU A 77 -21.73 -3.66 6.35
CA GLU A 77 -22.62 -3.10 7.40
C GLU A 77 -22.90 -1.60 7.23
N GLU A 78 -22.14 -0.87 6.42
CA GLU A 78 -22.43 0.55 6.10
C GLU A 78 -23.36 0.73 4.89
N MET A 79 -23.82 -0.37 4.30
CA MET A 79 -24.46 -0.39 2.98
C MET A 79 -25.92 0.10 2.92
N ASP A 80 -26.46 0.82 3.92
CA ASP A 80 -27.71 1.57 3.75
C ASP A 80 -27.94 2.75 4.72
N LEU A 81 -26.92 3.21 5.45
CA LEU A 81 -27.11 4.38 6.31
C LEU A 81 -27.31 5.63 5.46
N ALA A 82 -28.38 6.38 5.67
CA ALA A 82 -28.57 7.66 4.97
C ALA A 82 -27.37 8.60 5.24
N PRO A 83 -26.98 9.47 4.29
CA PRO A 83 -25.88 10.42 4.47
C PRO A 83 -25.93 11.23 5.77
N GLU A 84 -27.15 11.58 6.22
CA GLU A 84 -27.38 12.23 7.51
C GLU A 84 -26.90 11.39 8.71
N GLU A 85 -27.13 10.08 8.68
CA GLU A 85 -26.79 9.21 9.80
C GLU A 85 -25.28 8.96 9.88
N VAL A 86 -24.63 8.85 8.72
CA VAL A 86 -23.16 8.83 8.64
C VAL A 86 -22.58 10.13 9.22
N TRP A 87 -23.16 11.28 8.88
CA TRP A 87 -22.73 12.56 9.45
C TRP A 87 -22.90 12.61 10.97
N LYS A 88 -24.00 12.07 11.53
CA LYS A 88 -24.17 12.00 13.00
C LYS A 88 -23.08 11.16 13.66
N GLN A 89 -22.67 10.04 13.04
CA GLN A 89 -21.56 9.23 13.55
C GLN A 89 -20.23 9.98 13.46
N MET A 90 -19.99 10.70 12.36
CA MET A 90 -18.84 11.59 12.22
C MET A 90 -18.80 12.68 13.29
N GLU A 91 -19.93 13.32 13.62
CA GLU A 91 -20.02 14.31 14.69
C GLU A 91 -19.79 13.71 16.08
N ALA A 92 -20.15 12.44 16.28
CA ALA A 92 -20.01 11.74 17.54
C ALA A 92 -18.62 11.12 17.78
N ALA A 93 -17.73 11.08 16.77
CA ALA A 93 -16.38 10.53 16.93
C ALA A 93 -15.61 11.22 18.09
N ALA A 94 -14.73 10.52 18.79
CA ALA A 94 -14.06 11.07 19.97
C ALA A 94 -13.05 12.18 19.62
N SER A 95 -12.47 12.13 18.42
CA SER A 95 -11.47 13.08 17.91
C SER A 95 -11.70 13.39 16.43
N GLU A 96 -11.02 14.41 15.92
CA GLU A 96 -10.99 14.72 14.48
C GLU A 96 -10.28 13.61 13.69
N GLU A 97 -9.21 13.03 14.25
CA GLU A 97 -8.53 11.87 13.65
C GLU A 97 -9.47 10.67 13.50
N ASP A 98 -10.27 10.37 14.54
CA ASP A 98 -11.26 9.29 14.47
C ASP A 98 -12.38 9.59 13.47
N MET A 99 -12.80 10.86 13.36
CA MET A 99 -13.74 11.30 12.34
C MET A 99 -13.18 11.10 10.93
N PHE A 100 -11.90 11.45 10.70
CA PHE A 100 -11.26 11.35 9.39
C PHE A 100 -11.07 9.88 9.02
N ARG A 101 -10.59 9.07 9.97
CA ARG A 101 -10.46 7.62 9.79
C ARG A 101 -11.80 6.97 9.46
N TYR A 102 -12.87 7.36 10.16
CA TYR A 102 -14.22 6.85 9.89
C TYR A 102 -14.69 7.23 8.48
N PHE A 103 -14.62 8.51 8.11
CA PHE A 103 -15.04 8.95 6.79
C PHE A 103 -14.19 8.34 5.66
N ASN A 104 -12.87 8.28 5.81
CA ASN A 104 -11.95 7.75 4.80
C ASN A 104 -12.05 6.22 4.65
N ALA A 105 -12.59 5.51 5.64
CA ALA A 105 -12.88 4.08 5.55
C ALA A 105 -14.09 3.76 4.65
N LEU A 106 -15.01 4.71 4.46
CA LEU A 106 -16.16 4.58 3.57
C LEU A 106 -15.72 4.36 2.12
N SER A 107 -16.58 3.70 1.33
CA SER A 107 -16.39 3.61 -0.12
C SER A 107 -16.44 5.00 -0.78
N GLU A 108 -15.75 5.17 -1.89
CA GLU A 108 -15.69 6.46 -2.60
C GLU A 108 -17.10 6.99 -2.94
N ASP A 109 -17.98 6.14 -3.47
CA ASP A 109 -19.37 6.50 -3.76
C ASP A 109 -20.11 7.00 -2.52
N LYS A 110 -19.86 6.38 -1.36
CA LYS A 110 -20.48 6.81 -0.10
C LYS A 110 -19.91 8.12 0.40
N ARG A 111 -18.58 8.29 0.35
CA ARG A 111 -17.91 9.56 0.69
C ARG A 111 -18.44 10.70 -0.13
N ARG A 112 -18.70 10.49 -1.44
CA ARG A 112 -19.31 11.49 -2.32
C ARG A 112 -20.72 11.87 -1.89
N GLN A 113 -21.59 10.88 -1.60
CA GLN A 113 -22.96 11.13 -1.15
C GLN A 113 -22.99 11.88 0.19
N VAL A 114 -22.13 11.47 1.13
CA VAL A 114 -22.00 12.08 2.45
C VAL A 114 -21.43 13.49 2.35
N ALA A 115 -20.38 13.69 1.55
CA ALA A 115 -19.82 15.01 1.31
C ALA A 115 -20.85 15.96 0.69
N GLU A 116 -21.63 15.52 -0.31
CA GLU A 116 -22.69 16.33 -0.89
C GLU A 116 -23.73 16.74 0.17
N TYR A 117 -24.15 15.79 1.03
CA TYR A 117 -25.04 16.09 2.14
C TYR A 117 -24.44 17.12 3.10
N ILE A 118 -23.17 16.94 3.51
CA ILE A 118 -22.50 17.86 4.45
C ILE A 118 -22.36 19.24 3.82
N LEU A 119 -21.87 19.31 2.58
CA LEU A 119 -21.63 20.56 1.86
C LEU A 119 -22.90 21.35 1.55
N THR A 120 -24.07 20.68 1.47
CA THR A 120 -25.33 21.33 1.12
C THR A 120 -26.32 21.49 2.27
N GLN A 121 -26.30 20.59 3.26
CA GLN A 121 -27.30 20.53 4.34
C GLN A 121 -26.72 20.84 5.73
N VAL A 122 -25.42 20.66 5.94
CA VAL A 122 -24.78 20.90 7.24
C VAL A 122 -24.24 22.34 7.31
N SER A 123 -24.30 22.91 8.51
CA SER A 123 -23.82 24.28 8.73
C SER A 123 -22.30 24.34 8.82
N MET A 124 -21.67 25.09 7.91
CA MET A 124 -20.22 25.31 7.86
C MET A 124 -19.66 26.29 8.88
N PHE A 125 -20.48 26.71 9.85
CA PHE A 125 -20.11 27.73 10.83
C PHE A 125 -20.21 27.23 12.28
N LYS A 126 -20.52 25.95 12.49
CA LYS A 126 -20.68 25.35 13.82
C LYS A 126 -20.36 23.86 13.82
N GLY A 127 -20.04 23.34 15.01
CA GLY A 127 -19.77 21.91 15.20
C GLY A 127 -18.57 21.46 14.36
N ARG A 128 -18.65 20.27 13.77
CA ARG A 128 -17.59 19.72 12.91
C ARG A 128 -17.70 20.12 11.44
N GLY A 129 -18.70 20.91 11.06
CA GLY A 129 -18.87 21.40 9.68
C GLY A 129 -17.66 22.17 9.13
N PRO A 130 -17.12 23.17 9.86
CA PRO A 130 -15.92 23.89 9.43
C PRO A 130 -14.71 22.96 9.23
N VAL A 131 -14.49 22.01 10.15
CA VAL A 131 -13.39 21.04 10.08
C VAL A 131 -13.53 20.17 8.84
N PHE A 132 -14.73 19.65 8.57
CA PHE A 132 -14.96 18.90 7.33
C PHE A 132 -14.62 19.75 6.09
N ALA A 133 -15.12 20.98 6.01
CA ALA A 133 -14.91 21.84 4.84
C ALA A 133 -13.44 22.24 4.62
N GLU A 134 -12.68 22.42 5.70
CA GLU A 134 -11.26 22.79 5.64
C GLU A 134 -10.38 21.63 5.16
N HIS A 135 -10.72 20.40 5.53
CA HIS A 135 -9.92 19.21 5.28
C HIS A 135 -10.40 18.38 4.08
N TYR A 136 -11.58 18.69 3.52
CA TYR A 136 -12.13 17.91 2.41
C TYR A 136 -11.38 18.13 1.10
N ASN A 137 -10.84 17.02 0.57
CA ASN A 137 -10.22 16.94 -0.74
C ASN A 137 -11.28 16.56 -1.78
N ILE A 138 -11.63 17.51 -2.65
CA ILE A 138 -12.66 17.31 -3.68
C ILE A 138 -12.26 16.32 -4.78
N VAL A 139 -10.96 16.06 -4.97
CA VAL A 139 -10.46 15.16 -6.03
C VAL A 139 -10.50 13.72 -5.58
N GLU A 140 -10.02 13.44 -4.37
CA GLU A 140 -9.96 12.07 -3.83
C GLU A 140 -11.18 11.72 -2.97
N HIS A 141 -12.02 12.71 -2.68
CA HIS A 141 -13.18 12.62 -1.80
C HIS A 141 -12.81 12.08 -0.41
N THR A 142 -11.69 12.55 0.13
CA THR A 142 -11.12 12.18 1.43
C THR A 142 -10.99 13.41 2.34
N LEU A 143 -10.67 13.19 3.62
CA LEU A 143 -10.24 14.23 4.55
C LEU A 143 -8.72 14.13 4.77
N ASP A 144 -8.01 15.23 4.53
CA ASP A 144 -6.55 15.32 4.64
C ASP A 144 -6.13 15.58 6.10
N GLU A 145 -5.31 14.68 6.66
CA GLU A 145 -4.79 14.79 8.03
C GLU A 145 -3.66 15.83 8.16
N GLU A 146 -2.99 16.21 7.06
CA GLU A 146 -1.80 17.09 7.07
C GLU A 146 -2.07 18.51 7.58
N LYS A 147 -3.34 18.92 7.71
CA LYS A 147 -3.74 20.23 8.25
C LYS A 147 -4.07 20.21 9.75
N LEU A 148 -3.92 19.07 10.44
CA LEU A 148 -4.17 18.95 11.88
C LEU A 148 -2.96 19.35 12.76
N LEU A 149 -1.85 19.77 12.15
CA LEU A 149 -0.57 20.12 12.81
C LEU A 149 -0.25 21.62 12.73
#